data_AF-A0A562IPU9-F1
#
_entry.id   AF-A0A562IPU9-F1
#
_cell.length_a   1.000
_cell.length_b   1.000
_cell.length_c   1.000
_cell.angle_alpha   90.00
_cell.angle_beta   90.00
_cell.angle_gamma   90.00
#
_symmetry.space_group_name_H-M   'P 1'
#
loop_
_entity.id
_entity.type
_entity.pdbx_description
1 polymer ?
#
loop_
_entity_poly.entity_id
_entity_poly.type
_entity_poly.pdbx_seq_one_letter_code
_entity_poly.pdbx_strand_id
1 'polypeptide(L)'
;MTRRAHRSGPTDSRTAFLVDAVRAALPGGGRDRRRGRTRSVRRWRDLTPHQQATLLTLGSVQLSLATTAWADLATRPADQVNGSKARWAAVIAINWVGPLAWFRWGRRPGAPRG
;
A
#
# COMPACT_ATOMS: atom_id res chain seq x y z
N MET A 1 44.61 4.77 9.52
CA MET A 1 43.77 4.17 8.45
C MET A 1 42.71 3.29 9.08
N THR A 2 41.47 3.77 9.24
CA THR A 2 40.32 2.92 9.60
C THR A 2 39.13 3.33 8.72
N ARG A 3 38.80 2.43 7.79
CA ARG A 3 37.78 2.59 6.76
C ARG A 3 36.40 2.60 7.43
N ARG A 4 35.79 3.78 7.52
CA ARG A 4 34.41 3.97 7.99
C ARG A 4 33.47 3.27 7.01
N ALA A 5 32.93 2.13 7.43
CA ALA A 5 31.97 1.38 6.63
C ALA A 5 30.70 2.23 6.44
N HIS A 6 30.58 2.81 5.25
CA HIS A 6 29.35 3.42 4.75
C HIS A 6 28.30 2.31 4.60
N ARG A 7 27.49 2.10 5.64
CA ARG A 7 26.43 1.10 5.64
C ARG A 7 25.22 1.70 4.92
N SER A 8 25.23 1.58 3.60
CA SER A 8 24.11 1.87 2.73
C SER A 8 22.93 0.98 3.13
N GLY A 9 21.91 1.55 3.76
CA GLY A 9 20.63 0.88 3.97
C GLY A 9 19.74 1.13 2.76
N PRO A 10 19.35 0.11 1.98
CA PRO A 10 18.29 0.26 1.00
C PRO A 10 16.96 0.05 1.72
N THR A 11 16.28 1.14 2.09
CA THR A 11 14.87 1.06 2.51
C THR A 11 14.03 1.90 1.59
N ASP A 12 13.47 1.20 0.60
CA ASP A 12 12.43 1.66 -0.29
C ASP A 12 11.32 2.35 0.53
N SER A 13 11.26 3.68 0.40
CA SER A 13 10.60 4.59 1.35
C SER A 13 9.07 4.54 1.29
N ARG A 14 8.50 3.67 0.46
CA ARG A 14 7.08 3.65 0.11
C ARG A 14 6.24 2.72 1.00
N THR A 15 6.80 1.62 1.48
CA THR A 15 6.12 0.65 2.36
C THR A 15 6.31 0.99 3.83
N ALA A 16 7.48 1.56 4.17
CA ALA A 16 7.79 2.03 5.51
C ALA A 16 6.79 3.10 5.99
N PHE A 17 6.36 4.01 5.11
CA PHE A 17 5.46 5.10 5.49
C PHE A 17 4.11 4.63 6.04
N LEU A 18 3.47 3.64 5.40
CA LEU A 18 2.18 3.13 5.88
C LEU A 18 2.32 2.33 7.17
N VAL A 19 3.37 1.51 7.27
CA VAL A 19 3.63 0.73 8.48
C VAL A 19 4.02 1.65 9.64
N ASP A 20 4.80 2.71 9.38
CA ASP A 20 5.19 3.71 10.38
C ASP A 20 4.06 4.66 10.71
N ALA A 21 3.21 5.07 9.76
CA ALA A 21 2.02 5.89 10.02
C ALA A 21 1.01 5.10 10.85
N VAL A 22 0.76 3.83 10.51
CA VAL A 22 -0.04 2.92 11.33
C VAL A 22 0.59 2.77 12.70
N ARG A 23 1.92 2.62 12.84
CA ARG A 23 2.62 2.47 14.13
C ARG A 23 2.65 3.75 14.97
N ALA A 24 2.76 4.91 14.34
CA ALA A 24 2.80 6.23 14.97
C ALA A 24 1.40 6.70 15.41
N ALA A 25 0.35 6.30 14.69
CA ALA A 25 -1.04 6.56 15.05
C ALA A 25 -1.55 5.70 16.22
N LEU A 26 -0.75 4.78 16.77
CA LEU A 26 -1.14 3.97 17.93
C LEU A 26 -0.53 4.56 19.20
N PRO A 27 -1.32 5.22 20.07
CA PRO A 27 -0.86 5.57 21.40
C PRO A 27 -0.72 4.27 22.21
N GLY A 28 0.49 3.98 22.69
CA GLY A 28 0.77 2.80 23.51
C GLY A 28 1.77 1.82 22.90
N GLY A 29 3.00 2.29 22.67
CA GLY A 29 4.18 1.42 22.56
C GLY A 29 4.96 1.52 23.87
N GLY A 30 4.61 0.72 24.87
CA GLY A 30 5.40 0.59 26.09
C GLY A 30 6.87 0.43 25.74
N ARG A 31 7.70 1.34 26.25
CA ARG A 31 9.14 1.33 26.07
C ARG A 31 9.73 0.15 26.85
N ASP A 32 9.62 -1.06 26.33
CA ASP A 32 10.40 -2.15 26.90
C ASP A 32 11.83 -2.11 26.34
N ARG A 33 12.67 -1.35 27.04
CA ARG A 33 14.11 -1.33 26.86
C ARG A 33 14.69 -2.62 27.45
N ARG A 34 14.49 -3.76 26.79
CA ARG A 34 15.29 -4.96 27.06
C ARG A 34 15.90 -5.53 25.78
N ARG A 35 17.23 -5.55 25.81
CA ARG A 35 18.14 -6.11 24.80
C ARG A 35 17.78 -7.56 24.47
N GLY A 36 17.94 -7.92 23.20
CA GLY A 36 18.16 -9.27 22.73
C GLY A 36 16.93 -10.18 22.69
N ARG A 37 16.14 -10.13 21.61
CA ARG A 37 15.35 -11.25 21.08
C ARG A 37 14.85 -10.90 19.68
N THR A 38 14.81 -11.90 18.81
CA THR A 38 14.14 -11.91 17.51
C THR A 38 12.85 -11.08 17.52
N ARG A 39 12.64 -10.22 16.51
CA ARG A 39 11.41 -9.44 16.36
C ARG A 39 10.22 -10.40 16.27
N SER A 40 9.51 -10.64 17.38
CA SER A 40 8.26 -11.36 17.34
C SER A 40 7.21 -10.46 16.67
N VAL A 41 6.58 -10.97 15.62
CA VAL A 41 5.42 -10.31 15.01
C VAL A 41 4.31 -10.30 16.07
N ARG A 42 3.74 -9.12 16.36
CA ARG A 42 2.64 -8.98 17.33
C ARG A 42 1.43 -9.81 16.89
N ARG A 43 0.80 -10.51 17.82
CA ARG A 43 -0.43 -11.26 17.52
C ARG A 43 -1.61 -10.30 17.48
N TRP A 44 -2.64 -10.65 16.72
CA TRP A 44 -3.86 -9.83 16.59
C TRP A 44 -4.48 -9.47 17.96
N ARG A 45 -4.54 -10.43 18.88
CA ARG A 45 -5.08 -10.24 20.24
C ARG A 45 -4.25 -9.29 21.12
N ASP A 46 -3.00 -9.03 20.76
CA ASP A 46 -2.12 -8.10 21.49
C ASP A 46 -2.33 -6.64 21.05
N LEU A 47 -3.17 -6.40 20.04
CA LEU A 47 -3.51 -5.08 19.54
C LEU A 47 -4.68 -4.49 20.32
N THR A 48 -4.60 -3.20 20.64
CA THR A 48 -5.73 -2.49 21.24
C THR A 48 -6.91 -2.44 20.26
N PRO A 49 -8.16 -2.31 20.73
CA PRO A 49 -9.33 -2.24 19.84
C PRO A 49 -9.21 -1.17 18.75
N HIS A 50 -8.63 -0.01 19.08
CA HIS A 50 -8.38 1.06 18.12
C HIS A 50 -7.34 0.68 17.05
N GLN A 51 -6.30 -0.08 17.42
CA GLN A 51 -5.29 -0.59 16.48
C GLN A 51 -5.91 -1.60 15.51
N GLN A 52 -6.71 -2.52 16.03
CA GLN A 52 -7.44 -3.50 15.20
C GLN A 52 -8.42 -2.80 14.25
N ALA A 53 -9.21 -1.84 14.76
CA ALA A 53 -10.13 -1.05 13.95
C ALA A 53 -9.39 -0.33 12.81
N THR A 54 -8.27 0.32 13.11
CA THR A 54 -7.46 1.03 12.10
C THR A 54 -6.96 0.10 10.99
N LEU A 55 -6.44 -1.08 11.37
CA LEU A 55 -5.98 -2.08 10.40
C LEU A 55 -7.11 -2.60 9.53
N LEU A 56 -8.27 -2.90 10.13
CA LEU A 56 -9.45 -3.33 9.39
C LEU A 56 -9.92 -2.24 8.43
N THR A 57 -10.05 -0.99 8.89
CA THR A 57 -10.48 0.13 8.06
C THR A 57 -9.54 0.34 6.87
N LEU A 58 -8.23 0.42 7.10
CA LEU A 58 -7.27 0.63 6.01
C LEU A 58 -7.23 -0.55 5.04
N GLY A 59 -7.28 -1.78 5.56
CA GLY A 59 -7.34 -2.99 4.74
C GLY A 59 -8.59 -3.04 3.88
N SER A 60 -9.76 -2.73 4.45
CA SER A 60 -11.02 -2.66 3.71
C SER A 60 -10.98 -1.58 2.64
N VAL A 61 -10.51 -0.38 2.95
CA VAL A 61 -10.39 0.71 1.97
C VAL A 61 -9.48 0.31 0.81
N GLN A 62 -8.32 -0.29 1.10
CA GLN A 62 -7.40 -0.74 0.06
C GLN A 62 -8.04 -1.82 -0.83
N LEU A 63 -8.67 -2.82 -0.21
CA LEU A 63 -9.30 -3.92 -0.93
C LEU A 63 -10.41 -3.42 -1.82
N SER A 64 -11.32 -2.60 -1.30
CA SER A 64 -12.38 -1.97 -2.09
C SER A 64 -11.81 -1.18 -3.27
N LEU A 65 -10.79 -0.36 -3.04
CA LEU A 65 -10.17 0.44 -4.09
C LEU A 65 -9.54 -0.43 -5.20
N ALA A 66 -8.82 -1.48 -4.82
CA ALA A 66 -8.20 -2.41 -5.77
C ALA A 66 -9.24 -3.19 -6.57
N THR A 67 -10.27 -3.73 -5.90
CA THR A 67 -11.35 -4.47 -6.55
C THR A 67 -12.12 -3.57 -7.51
N THR A 68 -12.46 -2.34 -7.12
CA THR A 68 -13.12 -1.39 -8.02
C THR A 68 -12.24 -1.04 -9.21
N ALA A 69 -10.92 -0.85 -9.02
CA ALA A 69 -10.00 -0.56 -10.12
C ALA A 69 -9.91 -1.74 -11.13
N TRP A 70 -9.82 -2.98 -10.66
CA TRP A 70 -9.85 -4.15 -11.54
C TRP A 70 -11.19 -4.35 -12.23
N ALA A 71 -12.31 -4.17 -11.53
CA ALA A 71 -13.64 -4.26 -12.13
C ALA A 71 -13.84 -3.19 -13.22
N ASP A 72 -13.39 -1.96 -12.96
CA ASP A 72 -13.43 -0.86 -13.92
C ASP A 72 -12.52 -1.12 -15.14
N LEU A 73 -11.33 -1.69 -14.94
CA LEU A 73 -10.44 -2.12 -16.03
C LEU A 73 -11.03 -3.26 -16.87
N ALA A 74 -11.68 -4.23 -16.21
CA ALA A 74 -12.27 -5.38 -16.88
C ALA A 74 -13.43 -4.96 -17.80
N THR A 75 -14.30 -4.09 -17.29
CA THR A 75 -15.51 -3.62 -17.98
C THR A 75 -15.24 -2.56 -19.05
N ARG A 76 -14.18 -1.75 -18.93
CA ARG A 76 -13.83 -0.75 -19.96
C ARG A 76 -13.44 -1.39 -21.29
N PRO A 77 -13.93 -0.89 -22.43
CA PRO A 77 -13.43 -1.30 -23.73
C PRO A 77 -11.98 -0.80 -23.94
N ALA A 78 -11.19 -1.55 -24.72
CA ALA A 78 -9.73 -1.42 -24.76
C ALA A 78 -9.25 -0.09 -25.37
N ASP A 79 -10.06 0.53 -26.21
CA ASP A 79 -9.88 1.86 -26.80
C ASP A 79 -9.88 2.99 -25.75
N GLN A 80 -10.58 2.78 -24.63
CA GLN A 80 -10.67 3.73 -23.51
C GLN A 80 -9.63 3.49 -22.41
N VAL A 81 -8.71 2.55 -22.63
CA VAL A 81 -7.63 2.21 -21.70
C VAL A 81 -6.31 2.78 -22.23
N ASN A 82 -5.54 3.43 -21.37
CA ASN A 82 -4.25 3.99 -21.77
C ASN A 82 -3.14 2.92 -21.86
N GLY A 83 -3.15 2.11 -22.92
CA GLY A 83 -2.24 0.98 -23.12
C GLY A 83 -2.92 -0.37 -22.92
N SER A 84 -2.15 -1.44 -22.69
CA SER A 84 -2.72 -2.78 -22.56
C SER A 84 -3.40 -3.02 -21.21
N LYS A 85 -4.50 -3.78 -21.23
CA LYS A 85 -5.21 -4.15 -20.00
C LYS A 85 -4.32 -4.96 -19.04
N ALA A 86 -3.50 -5.87 -19.57
CA ALA A 86 -2.58 -6.66 -18.77
C ALA A 86 -1.57 -5.81 -18.00
N ARG A 87 -1.04 -4.74 -18.62
CA ARG A 87 -0.15 -3.79 -17.95
C ARG A 87 -0.86 -3.12 -16.78
N TRP A 88 -2.07 -2.62 -17.00
CA TRP A 88 -2.83 -1.96 -15.95
C TRP A 88 -3.27 -2.91 -14.84
N ALA A 89 -3.59 -4.16 -15.15
CA ALA A 89 -3.88 -5.17 -14.14
C ALA A 89 -2.67 -5.40 -13.21
N ALA A 90 -1.47 -5.51 -13.79
CA ALA A 90 -0.22 -5.61 -13.04
C ALA A 90 0.09 -4.36 -12.22
N VAL A 91 -0.15 -3.17 -12.78
CA VAL A 91 0.01 -1.90 -12.05
C VAL A 91 -0.94 -1.84 -10.85
N ILE A 92 -2.23 -2.15 -11.02
CA ILE A 92 -3.24 -2.14 -9.95
C ILE A 92 -2.87 -3.12 -8.82
N ALA A 93 -2.21 -4.23 -9.12
CA ALA A 93 -1.72 -5.18 -8.12
C ALA A 93 -0.66 -4.59 -7.17
N ILE A 94 -0.06 -3.44 -7.51
CA ILE A 94 0.98 -2.78 -6.71
C ILE A 94 0.34 -1.90 -5.62
N ASN A 95 -0.01 -2.52 -4.48
CA ASN A 95 -0.45 -1.86 -3.25
C ASN A 95 -1.37 -0.64 -3.51
N TRP A 96 -1.08 0.52 -2.92
CA TRP A 96 -1.87 1.75 -3.08
C TRP A 96 -1.57 2.50 -4.37
N VAL A 97 -0.33 2.40 -4.86
CA VAL A 97 0.13 3.14 -6.05
C VAL A 97 -0.64 2.69 -7.29
N GLY A 98 -0.92 1.40 -7.39
CA GLY A 98 -1.61 0.81 -8.53
C GLY A 98 -3.02 1.34 -8.75
N PRO A 99 -3.95 1.16 -7.81
CA PRO A 99 -5.32 1.63 -7.93
C PRO A 99 -5.39 3.16 -8.09
N LEU A 100 -4.56 3.93 -7.37
CA LEU A 100 -4.47 5.38 -7.54
C LEU A 100 -4.03 5.76 -8.96
N ALA A 101 -3.00 5.09 -9.49
CA ALA A 101 -2.51 5.34 -10.84
C ALA A 101 -3.55 4.98 -11.91
N TRP A 102 -4.35 3.92 -11.71
CA TRP A 102 -5.44 3.55 -12.61
C TRP A 102 -6.47 4.67 -12.75
N PHE A 103 -6.99 5.17 -11.62
CA PHE A 103 -7.98 6.23 -11.65
C PHE A 103 -7.42 7.55 -12.20
N ARG A 104 -6.12 7.82 -12.01
CA ARG A 104 -5.50 9.06 -12.45
C ARG A 104 -5.05 9.08 -13.92
N TRP A 105 -4.56 7.95 -14.44
CA TRP A 105 -3.90 7.88 -15.76
C TRP A 105 -4.30 6.68 -16.62
N GLY A 106 -4.97 5.67 -16.06
CA GLY A 106 -5.38 4.46 -16.78
C GLY A 106 -6.60 4.65 -17.67
N ARG A 107 -7.43 5.65 -17.34
CA ARG A 107 -8.66 5.98 -18.06
C ARG A 107 -8.38 7.01 -19.16
N ARG A 108 -8.90 6.78 -20.36
CA ARG A 108 -9.03 7.81 -21.40
C ARG A 108 -10.46 8.35 -21.43
N PRO A 109 -10.67 9.66 -21.63
CA PRO A 109 -11.97 10.18 -22.00
C PRO A 109 -12.41 9.50 -23.30
N GLY A 110 -13.61 8.93 -23.33
CA GLY A 110 -14.19 8.47 -24.60
C GLY A 110 -14.28 9.65 -25.55
N ALA A 111 -13.92 9.45 -26.82
CA ALA A 111 -14.03 10.50 -27.82
C ALA A 111 -15.46 11.09 -27.77
N PRO A 112 -15.62 12.43 -27.83
CA PRO A 112 -16.93 13.02 -28.01
C PRO A 112 -17.58 12.37 -29.22
N ARG A 113 -18.75 11.74 -29.02
CA ARG A 113 -19.56 11.31 -30.15
C ARG A 113 -20.09 12.61 -30.80
N GLY A 114 -19.39 13.05 -31.85
CA GLY A 114 -19.93 13.94 -32.87
C GLY A 114 -20.71 13.12 -33.88
#